data_AF-A0A9D4QTT1-F1
#
_entry.id   AF-A0A9D4QTT1-F1
#
_cell.length_a   1.000
_cell.length_b   1.000
_cell.length_c   1.000
_cell.angle_alpha   90.00
_cell.angle_beta   90.00
_cell.angle_gamma   90.00
#
_symmetry.space_group_name_H-M   'P 1'
#
loop_
_entity.id
_entity.type
_entity.pdbx_description
1 polymer ?
#
loop_
_entity_poly.entity_id
_entity_poly.type
_entity_poly.pdbx_seq_one_letter_code
_entity_poly.pdbx_strand_id
1 'polypeptide(L)' 'MVVFSEIIKYLKQHLLKLLETRGTGVDNKDIHWVLTVPAIWSDSAKQFMREAAQKVIFPKLLKRSCRELQVIGPLTVE' A
#
# COMPACT_ATOMS: atom_id res chain seq x y z
N MET A 1 -14.37 5.07 0.70
CA MET A 1 -12.89 4.97 0.76
C MET A 1 -12.30 5.10 2.16
N VAL A 2 -12.84 5.97 3.02
CA VAL A 2 -12.25 6.29 4.34
C VAL A 2 -11.91 5.05 5.17
N VAL A 3 -12.81 4.06 5.19
CA VAL A 3 -12.61 2.79 5.92
C VAL A 3 -11.34 2.08 5.48
N PHE A 4 -11.18 1.79 4.17
CA PHE A 4 -10.02 1.06 3.67
C PHE A 4 -8.72 1.86 3.79
N SER A 5 -8.74 3.18 3.61
CA SER A 5 -7.56 4.00 3.85
C SER A 5 -7.15 3.99 5.33
N GLU A 6 -8.11 4.04 6.26
CA GLU A 6 -7.78 4.01 7.69
C GLU A 6 -7.28 2.63 8.12
N ILE A 7 -7.81 1.54 7.54
CA ILE A 7 -7.29 0.19 7.76
C ILE A 7 -5.83 0.08 7.30
N ILE A 8 -5.51 0.49 6.07
CA ILE A 8 -4.14 0.43 5.53
C ILE A 8 -3.19 1.27 6.40
N LYS A 9 -3.63 2.46 6.81
CA LYS A 9 -2.86 3.35 7.69
C LYS A 9 -2.62 2.72 9.06
N TYR A 10 -3.65 2.14 9.65
CA TYR A 10 -3.55 1.47 10.95
C TYR A 10 -2.57 0.29 10.89
N LEU A 11 -2.68 -0.57 9.88
CA LEU A 11 -1.78 -1.71 9.71
C LEU A 11 -0.32 -1.26 9.60
N LYS A 12 -0.06 -0.22 8.80
CA LYS A 12 1.26 0.39 8.67
C LYS A 12 1.79 0.92 10.01
N GLN A 13 1.00 1.73 10.70
CA GLN A 13 1.40 2.33 11.99
C GLN A 13 1.61 1.27 13.07
N HIS A 14 0.76 0.24 13.09
CA HIS A 14 0.87 -0.87 14.03
C HIS A 14 2.17 -1.65 13.83
N LEU A 15 2.54 -1.95 12.58
CA LEU A 15 3.81 -2.61 12.28
C LEU A 15 5.01 -1.76 12.72
N LEU A 16 5.02 -0.46 12.40
CA LEU A 16 6.12 0.43 12.78
C LEU A 16 6.29 0.51 14.30
N LYS A 17 5.17 0.60 15.04
CA LYS A 17 5.19 0.59 16.51
C LYS A 17 5.74 -0.72 17.07
N LEU A 18 5.42 -1.86 16.45
CA LEU A 18 5.96 -3.16 16.86
C LEU A 18 7.47 -3.26 16.59
N LEU A 19 7.94 -2.72 15.47
CA LEU A 19 9.38 -2.71 15.12
C LEU A 19 10.19 -1.83 16.07
N GLU A 20 9.64 -0.67 16.45
CA GLU A 20 10.20 0.22 17.46
C GLU A 20 10.27 -0.48 18.83
N THR A 21 9.18 -1.12 19.25
CA THR A 21 9.11 -1.85 20.53
C THR A 21 10.12 -3.00 20.60
N ARG A 22 10.40 -3.67 19.47
CA ARG A 22 11.38 -4.75 19.37
C ARG A 22 12.83 -4.26 19.26
N GLY A 23 13.05 -2.95 19.13
CA GLY A 23 14.40 -2.37 19.02
C GLY A 23 15.14 -2.77 17.74
N THR A 24 14.41 -3.07 16.67
CA THR A 24 15.02 -3.58 15.41
C THR A 24 15.82 -2.54 14.63
N GLY A 25 15.67 -1.25 14.96
CA GLY A 25 16.36 -0.14 14.27
C GLY A 25 15.88 0.11 12.82
N VAL A 26 14.86 -0.61 12.37
CA VAL A 26 14.29 -0.47 11.03
C VAL A 26 13.41 0.78 10.98
N ASP A 27 13.76 1.73 10.11
CA ASP A 27 12.95 2.92 9.87
C ASP A 27 11.93 2.65 8.75
N ASN A 28 10.87 3.46 8.68
CA ASN A 28 9.89 3.35 7.60
C ASN A 28 10.51 3.54 6.20
N LYS A 29 11.67 4.20 6.09
CA LYS A 29 12.42 4.36 4.83
C LYS A 29 13.02 3.06 4.31
N ASP A 30 13.27 2.10 5.20
CA ASP A 30 13.88 0.82 4.87
C ASP A 30 12.84 -0.23 4.44
N ILE A 31 11.55 0.12 4.49
CA ILE A 31 10.43 -0.79 4.22
C ILE A 31 9.73 -0.44 2.91
N HIS A 32 9.71 -1.40 1.99
CA HIS A 32 8.91 -1.32 0.77
C HIS A 32 7.48 -1.82 1.04
N TRP A 33 6.50 -0.92 0.90
CA TRP A 33 5.08 -1.24 1.08
C TRP A 33 4.46 -1.74 -0.22
N VAL A 34 4.04 -3.01 -0.24
CA VAL A 34 3.37 -3.63 -1.39
C VAL A 34 1.92 -3.94 -1.03
N LEU A 35 0.98 -3.45 -1.83
CA LEU A 35 -0.44 -3.76 -1.72
C LEU A 35 -0.89 -4.54 -2.96
N THR A 36 -1.16 -5.82 -2.79
CA THR A 36 -1.63 -6.68 -3.87
C THR A 36 -3.12 -6.47 -4.12
N VAL A 37 -3.49 -6.20 -5.38
CA VAL A 37 -4.89 -6.14 -5.80
C VAL A 37 -5.18 -7.32 -6.72
N PRO A 38 -6.12 -8.22 -6.38
CA PRO A 38 -6.42 -9.38 -7.20
C PRO A 38 -6.89 -9.01 -8.61
N ALA A 39 -6.43 -9.77 -9.61
CA ALA A 39 -6.81 -9.56 -11.00
C ALA A 39 -8.30 -9.83 -11.28
N ILE A 40 -8.94 -10.70 -10.48
CA ILE A 40 -10.36 -11.09 -10.59
C ILE A 40 -11.33 -10.00 -10.13
N TRP A 41 -10.85 -8.91 -9.52
CA TRP A 41 -11.72 -7.82 -9.08
C TRP A 41 -12.20 -6.98 -10.26
N SER A 42 -13.38 -6.37 -10.10
CA SER A 42 -13.88 -5.38 -11.05
C SER A 42 -12.90 -4.19 -11.16
N ASP A 43 -12.87 -3.54 -12.31
CA ASP A 43 -11.99 -2.37 -12.50
C ASP A 43 -12.33 -1.24 -11.52
N SER A 44 -13.60 -1.10 -11.16
CA SER A 44 -14.05 -0.17 -10.11
C SER A 44 -13.45 -0.50 -8.73
N ALA A 45 -13.41 -1.78 -8.35
CA ALA A 45 -12.81 -2.21 -7.08
C ALA A 45 -11.28 -2.05 -7.10
N LYS A 46 -10.64 -2.35 -8.23
CA LYS A 46 -9.20 -2.13 -8.42
C LYS A 46 -8.84 -0.65 -8.27
N GLN A 47 -9.58 0.23 -8.95
CA GLN A 47 -9.40 1.68 -8.83
C GLN A 47 -9.66 2.14 -7.39
N PHE A 48 -10.70 1.60 -6.75
CA PHE A 48 -11.04 1.97 -5.38
C PHE A 48 -9.89 1.68 -4.40
N MET A 49 -9.27 0.50 -4.51
CA MET A 49 -8.11 0.16 -3.68
C MET A 49 -6.88 1.01 -3.99
N ARG A 50 -6.62 1.31 -5.27
CA ARG A 50 -5.50 2.19 -5.67
C ARG A 50 -5.63 3.58 -5.05
N GLU A 51 -6.82 4.19 -5.11
CA GLU A 51 -7.05 5.51 -4.53
C GLU A 51 -6.96 5.50 -2.99
N ALA A 52 -7.43 4.42 -2.35
CA ALA A 52 -7.27 4.24 -0.91
C ALA A 52 -5.80 4.13 -0.49
N ALA A 53 -5.01 3.34 -1.24
CA ALA A 53 -3.58 3.19 -1.02
C ALA A 53 -2.82 4.50 -1.29
N GLN A 54 -3.16 5.21 -2.36
CA GLN A 54 -2.54 6.48 -2.70
C GLN A 54 -2.68 7.52 -1.60
N LYS A 55 -3.86 7.61 -0.96
CA LYS A 55 -4.09 8.55 0.15
C LYS A 55 -3.20 8.31 1.37
N VAL A 56 -2.70 7.09 1.57
CA VAL A 56 -1.91 6.68 2.74
C VAL A 56 -0.42 6.62 2.43
N ILE A 57 -0.06 6.12 1.24
CA ILE A 57 1.33 5.84 0.86
C ILE A 57 1.97 7.06 0.20
N PHE A 58 1.22 7.86 -0.55
CA PHE A 58 1.74 9.03 -1.27
C PHE A 58 1.16 10.34 -0.70
N PRO A 59 1.97 11.21 -0.08
CA PRO A 59 1.51 12.56 0.23
C PRO A 59 1.20 13.32 -1.06
N LYS A 60 0.14 14.14 -1.05
CA LYS A 60 -0.48 14.83 -2.20
C LYS A 60 0.46 15.68 -3.09
N LEU A 61 1.74 15.79 -2.75
CA LEU A 61 2.76 16.57 -3.45
C LEU A 61 3.52 15.78 -4.53
N LEU A 62 3.42 14.45 -4.58
CA LEU A 62 4.09 13.63 -5.59
C LEU A 62 3.14 13.23 -6.74
N LYS A 63 2.50 14.21 -7.38
CA LYS A 63 1.58 14.00 -8.52
C LYS A 63 2.28 13.78 -9.88
N ARG A 64 3.59 13.53 -9.93
CA ARG A 64 4.32 13.59 -11.22
C ARG A 64 4.53 12.29 -11.99
N SER A 65 4.39 11.12 -11.39
CA SER A 65 4.30 9.88 -12.19
C SER A 65 3.84 8.74 -11.30
N CYS A 66 2.52 8.54 -11.20
CA CYS A 66 1.96 7.28 -10.68
C CYS A 66 1.51 6.46 -11.89
N ARG A 67 2.46 6.15 -12.79
CA ARG A 67 2.38 4.98 -13.66
C ARG A 67 3.10 3.87 -12.91
N GLU A 68 2.48 2.71 -12.78
CA GLU A 68 2.94 1.57 -11.98
C GLU A 68 2.87 1.74 -10.44
N LEU A 69 1.63 1.83 -9.92
CA LEU A 69 1.32 0.86 -8.87
C LEU A 69 1.35 -0.49 -9.58
N GLN A 70 2.46 -1.20 -9.50
CA GLN A 70 2.65 -2.48 -10.16
C GLN A 70 1.57 -3.41 -9.61
N VAL A 71 0.46 -3.55 -10.36
CA VAL A 71 -0.41 -4.69 -10.23
C VAL A 71 0.53 -5.83 -10.58
N ILE A 72 1.02 -6.54 -9.56
CA ILE A 72 1.67 -7.82 -9.78
C ILE A 72 0.64 -8.59 -10.61
N GLY A 73 0.97 -8.82 -11.89
CA GLY A 73 0.11 -9.57 -12.79
C GLY A 73 -0.20 -10.94 -12.17
N PRO A 74 -1.15 -11.70 -12.73
CA PRO A 74 -1.34 -13.07 -12.28
C PRO A 74 0.04 -13.74 -12.19
N LEU A 75 0.37 -14.35 -11.04
CA LEU A 75 1.50 -15.27 -10.98
C LEU A 75 1.17 -16.39 -11.97
N THR A 76 1.55 -16.21 -13.23
CA THR A 76 1.84 -17.32 -14.12
C THR A 76 3.13 -17.89 -13.59
N VAL A 77 2.97 -18.90 -12.72
CA VAL A 77 3.93 -19.98 -12.56
C VAL A 77 4.15 -20.58 -13.94
N GLU A 78 5.27 -20.23 -14.57
CA GLU A 78 6.04 -21.16 -15.39
C GLU A 78 7.31 -21.54 -14.62
#